data_AF-A0A9Q1HQI9-F1
#
_entry.id   AF-A0A9Q1HQI9-F1
#
_cell.length_a   1.000
_cell.length_b   1.000
_cell.length_c   1.000
_cell.angle_alpha   90.00
_cell.angle_beta   90.00
_cell.angle_gamma   90.00
#
_symmetry.space_group_name_H-M   'P 1'
#
loop_
_entity.id
_entity.type
_entity.pdbx_description
1 polymer ?
#
loop_
_entity_poly.entity_id
_entity_poly.type
_entity_poly.pdbx_seq_one_letter_code
_entity_poly.pdbx_strand_id
1 'polypeptide(L)'
;MDDKVKFLHESIDQIIELFDGNLDAVTWNKLKVEHFLTLLDRQSRELQKCVSSASKYERRLNQYFRKLKRNVLKQRKYDTHSWELIRKEADLNSALALQEERGPRGSKESLWRQLFALAPSCAQDFCEGCDWIQRGFRRVGGESLSLLSEMGGDITDDKVPVPFPKTLYRSIQNAEMDDKVKSLHKAIDQIIELFHGNLDAVTWNMEKVEHFLTLLHRQSRELEKCVSSASKYERRLDRYFRKLKNVLKQRKYDAHSWELIRKEVKRHLQRLDLISAAMKTPAN
;
A
#
# COMPACT_ATOMS: atom_id res chain seq x y z
N MET A 1 -15.86 -16.14 17.57
CA MET A 1 -15.43 -15.15 16.57
C MET A 1 -14.43 -14.18 17.19
N ASP A 2 -14.70 -13.77 18.43
CA ASP A 2 -13.95 -12.81 19.26
C ASP A 2 -12.44 -13.10 19.49
N ASP A 3 -12.06 -14.29 19.97
CA ASP A 3 -10.65 -14.59 20.32
C ASP A 3 -9.66 -14.56 19.14
N LYS A 4 -10.12 -14.90 17.94
CA LYS A 4 -9.27 -14.90 16.73
C LYS A 4 -8.99 -13.48 16.27
N VAL A 5 -10.00 -12.63 16.22
CA VAL A 5 -9.85 -11.19 15.87
C VAL A 5 -8.91 -10.50 16.86
N LYS A 6 -9.09 -10.75 18.16
CA LYS A 6 -8.20 -10.25 19.22
C LYS A 6 -6.77 -10.71 19.06
N PHE A 7 -6.56 -12.00 18.74
CA PHE A 7 -5.24 -12.56 18.49
C PHE A 7 -4.56 -11.91 17.27
N LEU A 8 -5.32 -11.65 16.20
CA LEU A 8 -4.81 -11.00 14.99
C LEU A 8 -4.42 -9.55 15.27
N HIS A 9 -5.28 -8.78 15.93
CA HIS A 9 -5.02 -7.40 16.36
C HIS A 9 -3.72 -7.30 17.16
N GLU A 10 -3.61 -8.08 18.24
CA GLU A 10 -2.43 -8.08 19.12
C GLU A 10 -1.16 -8.50 18.37
N SER A 11 -1.27 -9.47 17.45
CA SER A 11 -0.13 -9.90 16.63
C SER A 11 0.37 -8.76 15.75
N ILE A 12 -0.54 -8.06 15.07
CA ILE A 12 -0.21 -6.94 14.18
C ILE A 12 0.46 -5.80 14.97
N ASP A 13 -0.09 -5.42 16.12
CA ASP A 13 0.51 -4.38 16.98
C ASP A 13 1.93 -4.74 17.41
N GLN A 14 2.15 -5.99 17.82
CA GLN A 14 3.48 -6.47 18.21
C GLN A 14 4.47 -6.46 17.04
N ILE A 15 4.00 -6.70 15.82
CA ILE A 15 4.84 -6.64 14.62
C ILE A 15 5.20 -5.20 14.29
N ILE A 16 4.24 -4.26 14.37
CA ILE A 16 4.52 -2.83 14.20
C ILE A 16 5.56 -2.38 15.23
N GLU A 17 5.37 -2.73 16.51
CA GLU A 17 6.30 -2.40 17.60
C GLU A 17 7.69 -3.05 17.45
N LEU A 18 7.76 -4.19 16.75
CA LEU A 18 9.03 -4.84 16.45
C LEU A 18 9.83 -4.02 15.44
N PHE A 19 9.16 -3.48 14.42
CA PHE A 19 9.75 -2.69 13.34
C PHE A 19 10.02 -1.21 13.71
N ASP A 20 9.54 -0.73 14.85
CA ASP A 20 9.96 0.54 15.47
C ASP A 20 11.42 0.50 16.01
N GLY A 21 12.12 -0.62 15.85
CA GLY A 21 13.53 -0.76 16.18
C GLY A 21 14.49 -0.08 15.18
N ASN A 22 15.80 -0.15 15.46
CA ASN A 22 16.82 0.36 14.54
C ASN A 22 16.86 -0.51 13.26
N LEU A 23 16.66 0.11 12.11
CA LEU A 23 16.70 -0.50 10.78
C LEU A 23 17.91 -0.01 9.94
N ASP A 24 18.85 0.74 10.52
CA ASP A 24 19.96 1.36 9.79
C ASP A 24 20.91 0.31 9.17
N ALA A 25 20.98 -0.87 9.78
CA ALA A 25 21.84 -1.97 9.33
C ALA A 25 21.27 -2.75 8.14
N VAL A 26 20.01 -2.54 7.75
CA VAL A 26 19.41 -3.26 6.62
C VAL A 26 19.40 -2.41 5.35
N THR A 27 19.71 -3.04 4.22
CA THR A 27 19.63 -2.40 2.89
C THR A 27 18.21 -2.44 2.30
N TRP A 28 17.20 -2.61 3.16
CA TRP A 28 15.82 -2.72 2.71
C TRP A 28 15.35 -1.37 2.17
N ASN A 29 14.55 -1.41 1.12
CA ASN A 29 13.96 -0.19 0.58
C ASN A 29 13.04 0.44 1.65
N LYS A 30 13.41 1.63 2.14
CA LYS A 30 12.75 2.31 3.24
C LYS A 30 11.26 2.53 3.00
N LEU A 31 10.88 2.94 1.78
CA LEU A 31 9.48 3.14 1.41
C LEU A 31 8.68 1.84 1.39
N LYS A 32 9.27 0.71 0.97
CA LYS A 32 8.61 -0.60 1.06
C LYS A 32 8.34 -1.01 2.50
N VAL A 33 9.27 -0.70 3.41
CA VAL A 33 9.10 -0.95 4.84
C VAL A 33 8.02 -0.02 5.41
N GLU A 34 8.07 1.27 5.12
CA GLU A 34 7.06 2.25 5.53
C GLU A 34 5.66 1.87 5.02
N HIS A 35 5.55 1.43 3.77
CA HIS A 35 4.30 0.94 3.21
C HIS A 35 3.79 -0.32 3.92
N PHE A 36 4.67 -1.29 4.15
CA PHE A 36 4.32 -2.49 4.91
C PHE A 36 3.78 -2.14 6.30
N LEU A 37 4.44 -1.24 7.01
CA LEU A 37 4.00 -0.77 8.33
C LEU A 37 2.69 0.00 8.25
N THR A 38 2.50 0.82 7.22
CA THR A 38 1.24 1.54 6.99
C THR A 38 0.08 0.56 6.77
N LEU A 39 0.29 -0.51 6.00
CA LEU A 39 -0.72 -1.55 5.79
C LEU A 39 -1.04 -2.32 7.07
N LEU A 40 -0.04 -2.63 7.89
CA LEU A 40 -0.26 -3.28 9.18
C LEU A 40 -1.00 -2.37 10.16
N ASP A 41 -0.56 -1.12 10.27
CA ASP A 41 -1.17 -0.09 11.11
C ASP A 41 -2.64 0.16 10.73
N ARG A 42 -2.94 0.15 9.42
CA ARG A 42 -4.30 0.09 8.89
C ARG A 42 -5.08 -1.12 9.39
N GLN A 43 -4.53 -2.33 9.26
CA GLN A 43 -5.21 -3.56 9.67
C GLN A 43 -5.47 -3.59 11.18
N SER A 44 -4.50 -3.13 11.98
CA SER A 44 -4.65 -2.99 13.43
C SER A 44 -5.83 -2.07 13.76
N ARG A 45 -5.86 -0.84 13.22
CA ARG A 45 -6.98 0.10 13.47
C ARG A 45 -8.36 -0.47 13.15
N GLU A 46 -8.51 -1.18 12.05
CA GLU A 46 -9.80 -1.79 11.70
C GLU A 46 -10.19 -2.92 12.65
N LEU A 47 -9.22 -3.76 13.04
CA LEU A 47 -9.47 -4.84 14.00
C LEU A 47 -9.76 -4.30 15.41
N GLN A 48 -9.14 -3.18 15.81
CA GLN A 48 -9.35 -2.55 17.11
C GLN A 48 -10.82 -2.17 17.33
N LYS A 49 -11.52 -1.74 16.26
CA LYS A 49 -12.97 -1.45 16.31
C LYS A 49 -13.81 -2.67 16.69
N CYS A 50 -13.29 -3.88 16.46
CA CYS A 50 -13.95 -5.14 16.77
C CYS A 50 -13.50 -5.76 18.10
N VAL A 51 -12.58 -5.12 18.82
CA VAL A 51 -11.98 -5.65 20.06
C VAL A 51 -12.39 -4.78 21.25
N SER A 52 -13.20 -5.33 22.14
CA SER A 52 -13.67 -4.65 23.37
C SER A 52 -12.90 -5.06 24.63
N SER A 53 -12.03 -6.06 24.55
CA SER A 53 -11.20 -6.55 25.66
C SER A 53 -10.00 -7.35 25.17
N ALA A 54 -8.97 -7.47 26.00
CA ALA A 54 -7.72 -8.10 25.60
C ALA A 54 -7.86 -9.61 25.30
N SER A 55 -6.98 -10.12 24.42
CA SER A 55 -6.96 -11.53 24.02
C SER A 55 -6.52 -12.42 25.18
N LYS A 56 -7.13 -13.61 25.35
CA LYS A 56 -6.59 -14.63 26.29
C LYS A 56 -5.17 -15.08 25.95
N TYR A 57 -4.69 -14.82 24.73
CA TYR A 57 -3.35 -15.15 24.26
C TYR A 57 -2.33 -14.01 24.43
N GLU A 58 -2.79 -12.82 24.83
CA GLU A 58 -1.98 -11.59 24.94
C GLU A 58 -0.67 -11.84 25.71
N ARG A 59 -0.75 -12.43 26.90
CA ARG A 59 0.46 -12.70 27.71
C ARG A 59 1.49 -13.56 26.98
N ARG A 60 1.05 -14.57 26.22
CA ARG A 60 1.94 -15.49 25.49
C ARG A 60 2.52 -14.82 24.25
N LEU A 61 1.71 -14.09 23.49
CA LEU A 61 2.17 -13.29 22.35
C LEU A 61 3.20 -12.25 22.78
N ASN A 62 2.88 -11.49 23.83
CA ASN A 62 3.74 -10.41 24.31
C ASN A 62 5.05 -10.98 24.85
N GLN A 63 5.02 -12.16 25.48
CA GLN A 63 6.24 -12.83 25.90
C GLN A 63 7.07 -13.32 24.69
N TYR A 64 6.43 -13.85 23.65
CA TYR A 64 7.11 -14.29 22.43
C TYR A 64 7.81 -13.11 21.73
N PHE A 65 7.09 -12.04 21.41
CA PHE A 65 7.65 -10.86 20.73
C PHE A 65 8.70 -10.13 21.59
N ARG A 66 8.52 -10.06 22.92
CA ARG A 66 9.57 -9.56 23.82
C ARG A 66 10.85 -10.38 23.76
N LYS A 67 10.73 -11.72 23.73
CA LYS A 67 11.91 -12.61 23.58
C LYS A 67 12.56 -12.43 22.22
N LEU A 68 11.77 -12.29 21.17
CA LEU A 68 12.24 -12.04 19.80
C LEU A 68 13.02 -10.72 19.72
N LYS A 69 12.44 -9.61 20.18
CA LYS A 69 13.07 -8.29 20.24
C LYS A 69 14.34 -8.28 21.09
N ARG A 70 14.36 -8.98 22.23
CA ARG A 70 15.54 -9.03 23.11
C ARG A 70 16.65 -9.93 22.56
N ASN A 71 16.34 -11.16 22.22
CA ASN A 71 17.34 -12.20 21.96
C ASN A 71 17.81 -12.23 20.50
N VAL A 72 16.95 -11.81 19.57
CA VAL A 72 17.30 -11.77 18.14
C VAL A 72 17.80 -10.39 17.77
N LEU A 73 17.04 -9.33 18.07
CA LEU A 73 17.42 -7.98 17.65
C LEU A 73 18.42 -7.30 18.61
N LYS A 74 18.05 -7.07 19.88
CA LYS A 74 18.88 -6.27 20.80
C LYS A 74 20.24 -6.91 21.12
N GLN A 75 20.30 -8.20 21.42
CA GLN A 75 21.56 -8.89 21.73
C GLN A 75 22.58 -8.81 20.59
N ARG A 76 22.09 -8.77 19.34
CA ARG A 76 22.90 -8.68 18.12
C ARG A 76 22.96 -7.26 17.56
N LYS A 77 22.57 -6.26 18.37
CA LYS A 77 22.60 -4.83 18.03
C LYS A 77 21.93 -4.51 16.69
N TYR A 78 20.80 -5.18 16.41
CA TYR A 78 20.01 -4.96 15.19
C TYR A 78 20.80 -5.19 13.89
N ASP A 79 21.75 -6.14 13.89
CA ASP A 79 22.51 -6.48 12.68
C ASP A 79 21.61 -6.97 11.52
N THR A 80 22.16 -6.91 10.30
CA THR A 80 21.45 -7.30 9.08
C THR A 80 20.93 -8.74 9.15
N HIS A 81 21.72 -9.66 9.70
CA HIS A 81 21.38 -11.07 9.80
C HIS A 81 20.17 -11.32 10.71
N SER A 82 20.09 -10.60 11.83
CA SER A 82 18.97 -10.69 12.77
C SER A 82 17.67 -10.22 12.13
N TRP A 83 17.74 -9.14 11.36
CA TRP A 83 16.59 -8.66 10.59
C TRP A 83 16.19 -9.61 9.46
N GLU A 84 17.15 -10.26 8.79
CA GLU A 84 16.83 -11.31 7.81
C GLU A 84 16.14 -12.52 8.43
N LEU A 85 16.50 -12.90 9.67
CA LEU A 85 15.79 -13.95 10.41
C LEU A 85 14.35 -13.54 10.71
N ILE A 86 14.12 -12.29 11.17
CA ILE A 86 12.76 -11.75 11.37
C ILE A 86 11.98 -11.76 10.05
N ARG A 87 12.60 -11.33 8.94
CA ARG A 87 11.98 -11.29 7.62
C ARG A 87 11.59 -12.67 7.11
N LYS A 88 12.44 -13.69 7.35
CA LYS A 88 12.16 -15.10 7.01
C LYS A 88 11.09 -15.71 7.91
N GLU A 89 11.05 -15.36 9.20
CA GLU A 89 10.00 -15.81 10.11
C GLU A 89 8.64 -15.18 9.74
N ALA A 90 8.67 -13.93 9.28
CA ALA A 90 7.49 -13.18 8.82
C ALA A 90 7.07 -13.51 7.37
N ASP A 91 7.70 -14.47 6.70
CA ASP A 91 7.78 -14.61 5.23
C ASP A 91 6.55 -14.14 4.42
N LEU A 92 6.58 -12.83 4.17
CA LEU A 92 5.70 -12.02 3.32
C LEU A 92 5.90 -12.30 1.82
N ASN A 93 6.96 -13.02 1.42
CA ASN A 93 7.13 -13.41 0.02
C ASN A 93 6.26 -14.61 -0.36
N SER A 94 5.84 -15.43 0.62
CA SER A 94 4.99 -16.60 0.36
C SER A 94 3.50 -16.26 0.15
N ALA A 95 3.03 -15.08 0.59
CA ALA A 95 1.64 -14.65 0.39
C ALA A 95 1.32 -14.27 -1.07
N LEU A 96 2.34 -14.01 -1.90
CA LEU A 96 2.20 -13.76 -3.34
C LEU A 96 2.44 -14.99 -4.23
N ALA A 97 2.83 -16.12 -3.64
CA ALA A 97 3.13 -17.37 -4.36
C ALA A 97 2.08 -18.48 -4.20
N LEU A 98 1.00 -18.26 -3.44
CA LEU A 98 -0.11 -19.23 -3.33
C LEU A 98 -1.07 -19.15 -4.50
N GLN A 99 -0.57 -19.38 -5.72
CA GLN A 99 -1.44 -19.77 -6.82
C GLN A 99 -1.07 -21.06 -7.55
N GLU A 100 0.02 -21.76 -7.25
CA GLU A 100 0.27 -23.07 -7.85
C GLU A 100 1.15 -23.95 -6.95
N GLU A 101 0.61 -25.15 -6.65
CA GLU A 101 1.25 -26.44 -6.33
C GLU A 101 0.45 -27.18 -5.24
N ARG A 102 -0.13 -28.32 -5.63
CA ARG A 102 -0.86 -29.25 -4.76
C ARG A 102 0.11 -30.25 -4.13
N GLY A 103 0.11 -30.30 -2.79
CA GLY A 103 0.37 -31.50 -1.96
C GLY A 103 1.72 -31.53 -1.21
N PRO A 104 1.94 -32.48 -0.26
CA PRO A 104 1.00 -33.22 0.58
C PRO A 104 1.09 -32.83 2.08
N ARG A 105 0.12 -33.35 2.86
CA ARG A 105 -0.13 -33.15 4.29
C ARG A 105 1.11 -33.30 5.19
N GLY A 106 1.34 -32.31 6.06
CA GLY A 106 2.18 -32.44 7.24
C GLY A 106 2.54 -31.12 7.93
N SER A 107 1.82 -30.79 9.02
CA SER A 107 2.23 -30.03 10.21
C SER A 107 2.85 -28.61 10.08
N LYS A 108 2.24 -27.68 10.83
CA LYS A 108 2.57 -26.26 11.07
C LYS A 108 2.16 -25.30 9.96
N GLU A 109 0.85 -25.06 9.88
CA GLU A 109 0.35 -23.84 9.25
C GLU A 109 0.92 -22.62 9.99
N SER A 110 1.73 -21.84 9.29
CA SER A 110 2.32 -20.60 9.81
C SER A 110 1.20 -19.66 10.30
N LEU A 111 1.40 -19.12 11.49
CA LEU A 111 0.56 -18.12 12.18
C LEU A 111 0.30 -16.91 11.26
N TRP A 112 1.27 -16.59 10.39
CA TRP A 112 1.21 -15.58 9.34
C TRP A 112 0.23 -15.90 8.22
N ARG A 113 0.03 -17.19 7.86
CA ARG A 113 -0.93 -17.60 6.82
C ARG A 113 -2.39 -17.41 7.25
N GLN A 114 -2.67 -17.45 8.55
CA GLN A 114 -4.01 -17.22 9.10
C GLN A 114 -4.37 -15.73 9.17
N LEU A 115 -3.37 -14.83 9.22
CA LEU A 115 -3.54 -13.38 9.24
C LEU A 115 -4.08 -12.81 7.91
N PHE A 116 -3.78 -13.42 6.78
CA PHE A 116 -4.12 -12.89 5.45
C PHE A 116 -5.52 -13.22 4.92
N ALA A 117 -6.34 -13.99 5.65
CA ALA A 117 -7.59 -14.58 5.11
C ALA A 117 -8.91 -13.93 5.57
N LEU A 118 -8.91 -12.88 6.38
CA LEU A 118 -10.15 -12.34 6.98
C LEU A 118 -10.21 -10.81 6.88
N ALA A 119 -11.07 -10.28 6.00
CA ALA A 119 -11.46 -8.88 6.00
C ALA A 119 -12.98 -8.76 6.21
N PRO A 120 -13.45 -8.23 7.36
CA PRO A 120 -14.81 -7.74 7.51
C PRO A 120 -14.87 -6.20 7.58
N SER A 121 -15.97 -5.65 7.04
CA SER A 121 -16.29 -4.23 6.97
C SER A 121 -16.79 -3.67 8.31
N CYS A 122 -16.38 -2.45 8.68
CA CYS A 122 -17.10 -1.62 9.62
C CYS A 122 -17.25 -0.18 9.07
N ALA A 123 -18.50 0.24 8.93
CA ALA A 123 -18.92 1.57 8.53
C ALA A 123 -18.99 2.52 9.73
N GLN A 124 -18.96 3.83 9.39
CA GLN A 124 -19.40 5.00 10.16
C GLN A 124 -18.53 5.39 11.37
N ASP A 125 -17.54 6.24 11.10
CA ASP A 125 -17.51 7.65 11.53
C ASP A 125 -16.10 8.19 11.23
N PHE A 126 -15.92 9.08 10.25
CA PHE A 126 -14.79 10.02 10.21
C PHE A 126 -14.96 11.03 9.04
N CYS A 127 -15.36 12.26 9.37
CA CYS A 127 -15.46 13.38 8.42
C CYS A 127 -14.34 14.44 8.61
N GLU A 128 -13.16 14.08 9.14
CA GLU A 128 -12.00 14.98 9.14
C GLU A 128 -11.10 14.82 7.90
N GLY A 129 -11.04 13.64 7.28
CA GLY A 129 -10.24 13.45 6.06
C GLY A 129 -10.84 14.12 4.80
N CYS A 130 -12.17 14.34 4.79
CA CYS A 130 -12.88 14.96 3.66
C CYS A 130 -12.49 16.44 3.50
N ASP A 131 -12.17 17.11 4.60
CA ASP A 131 -11.65 18.49 4.62
C ASP A 131 -10.28 18.61 3.94
N TRP A 132 -9.45 17.56 4.03
CA TRP A 132 -8.14 17.55 3.38
C TRP A 132 -8.27 17.42 1.86
N ILE A 133 -9.30 16.76 1.34
CA ILE A 133 -9.58 16.72 -0.11
C ILE A 133 -9.82 18.13 -0.65
N GLN A 134 -10.52 18.96 0.13
CA GLN A 134 -10.83 20.34 -0.24
C GLN A 134 -9.60 21.27 -0.17
N ARG A 135 -8.68 21.04 0.77
CA ARG A 135 -7.58 21.98 1.06
C ARG A 135 -6.18 21.52 0.60
N GLY A 136 -5.89 20.23 0.71
CA GLY A 136 -4.54 19.67 0.56
C GLY A 136 -4.31 18.82 -0.71
N PHE A 137 -5.32 18.09 -1.18
CA PHE A 137 -5.13 17.07 -2.24
C PHE A 137 -4.50 17.63 -3.52
N ARG A 138 -5.02 18.74 -4.06
CA ARG A 138 -4.52 19.34 -5.31
C ARG A 138 -3.11 19.91 -5.20
N ARG A 139 -2.76 20.51 -4.05
CA ARG A 139 -1.41 21.05 -3.83
C ARG A 139 -0.38 19.92 -3.86
N VAL A 140 -0.64 18.86 -3.09
CA VAL A 140 0.22 17.67 -3.07
C VAL A 140 0.22 16.98 -4.44
N GLY A 141 -0.93 16.93 -5.13
CA GLY A 141 -1.04 16.36 -6.47
C GLY A 141 -0.24 17.12 -7.53
N GLY A 142 -0.19 18.45 -7.46
CA GLY A 142 0.62 19.28 -8.34
C GLY A 142 2.12 19.02 -8.17
N GLU A 143 2.58 18.95 -6.92
CA GLU A 143 3.97 18.61 -6.60
C GLU A 143 4.33 17.19 -7.05
N SER A 144 3.46 16.19 -6.80
CA SER A 144 3.63 14.83 -7.30
C SER A 144 3.74 14.78 -8.84
N LEU A 145 2.96 15.58 -9.57
CA LEU A 145 3.03 15.68 -11.03
C LEU A 145 4.34 16.32 -11.51
N SER A 146 4.87 17.31 -10.79
CA SER A 146 6.17 17.93 -11.07
C SER A 146 7.29 16.92 -10.89
N LEU A 147 7.35 16.28 -9.72
CA LEU A 147 8.36 15.25 -9.42
C LEU A 147 8.33 14.10 -10.42
N LEU A 148 7.13 13.62 -10.80
CA LEU A 148 6.97 12.61 -11.85
C LEU A 148 7.49 13.08 -13.21
N SER A 149 7.31 14.36 -13.56
CA SER A 149 7.78 14.90 -14.83
C SER A 149 9.29 15.17 -14.83
N GLU A 150 9.90 15.41 -13.67
CA GLU A 150 11.31 15.79 -13.55
C GLU A 150 12.23 14.66 -13.04
N MET A 151 11.69 13.52 -12.60
CA MET A 151 12.51 12.41 -12.11
C MET A 151 13.36 11.75 -13.20
N GLY A 152 13.02 11.89 -14.47
CA GLY A 152 13.80 11.37 -15.59
C GLY A 152 13.87 12.40 -16.71
N GLY A 153 14.29 11.94 -17.90
CA GLY A 153 14.20 12.75 -19.11
C GLY A 153 12.75 12.95 -19.59
N ASP A 154 12.62 13.36 -20.85
CA ASP A 154 11.33 13.55 -21.49
C ASP A 154 10.48 12.29 -21.45
N ILE A 155 9.19 12.47 -21.13
CA ILE A 155 8.24 11.35 -21.10
C ILE A 155 8.01 10.87 -22.53
N THR A 156 8.16 9.57 -22.75
CA THR A 156 8.00 8.96 -24.08
C THR A 156 6.62 9.22 -24.71
N ASP A 157 6.62 9.46 -26.02
CA ASP A 157 5.42 9.51 -26.84
C ASP A 157 4.94 8.13 -27.33
N ASP A 158 5.70 7.07 -27.02
CA ASP A 158 5.37 5.71 -27.41
C ASP A 158 4.02 5.23 -26.87
N LYS A 159 3.42 4.30 -27.62
CA LYS A 159 2.10 3.77 -27.32
C LYS A 159 2.19 2.69 -26.24
N VAL A 160 1.49 2.91 -25.14
CA VAL A 160 1.37 1.91 -24.09
C VAL A 160 0.49 0.75 -24.59
N PRO A 161 0.91 -0.52 -24.44
CA PRO A 161 0.17 -1.69 -24.95
C PRO A 161 -1.10 -2.01 -24.13
N VAL A 162 -1.48 -1.14 -23.19
CA VAL A 162 -2.71 -1.22 -22.40
C VAL A 162 -3.51 0.06 -22.64
N PRO A 163 -4.71 -0.02 -23.23
CA PRO A 163 -5.53 1.16 -23.46
C PRO A 163 -5.95 1.83 -22.14
N PHE A 164 -5.69 3.12 -22.00
CA PHE A 164 -6.08 3.89 -20.82
C PHE A 164 -7.60 3.81 -20.56
N PRO A 165 -8.05 3.64 -19.30
CA PRO A 165 -9.42 3.27 -18.99
C PRO A 165 -10.30 4.54 -18.92
N LYS A 166 -10.43 5.25 -20.05
CA LYS A 166 -11.18 6.52 -20.15
C LYS A 166 -12.62 6.40 -19.63
N THR A 167 -13.29 5.31 -19.96
CA THR A 167 -14.68 5.07 -19.55
C THR A 167 -14.82 4.85 -18.05
N LEU A 168 -13.83 4.22 -17.41
CA LEU A 168 -13.78 4.04 -15.96
C LEU A 168 -13.66 5.40 -15.25
N TYR A 169 -12.72 6.23 -15.68
CA TYR A 169 -12.54 7.57 -15.11
C TYR A 169 -13.78 8.47 -15.30
N ARG A 170 -14.48 8.34 -16.43
CA ARG A 170 -15.77 9.01 -16.64
C ARG A 170 -16.83 8.52 -15.67
N SER A 171 -16.92 7.21 -15.43
CA SER A 171 -17.85 6.65 -14.44
C SER A 171 -17.55 7.15 -13.02
N ILE A 172 -16.27 7.19 -12.64
CA ILE A 172 -15.85 7.71 -11.31
C ILE A 172 -16.19 9.20 -11.18
N GLN A 173 -15.92 10.00 -12.21
CA GLN A 173 -16.23 11.43 -12.20
C GLN A 173 -17.72 11.73 -11.97
N ASN A 174 -18.60 10.86 -12.46
CA ASN A 174 -20.06 10.97 -12.32
C ASN A 174 -20.63 10.19 -11.13
N ALA A 175 -19.78 9.54 -10.32
CA ALA A 175 -20.22 8.76 -9.18
C ALA A 175 -20.62 9.67 -7.99
N GLU A 176 -21.14 9.06 -6.93
CA GLU A 176 -21.33 9.75 -5.66
C GLU A 176 -19.99 10.11 -5.00
N MET A 177 -20.02 11.09 -4.09
CA MET A 177 -18.81 11.60 -3.44
C MET A 177 -18.01 10.50 -2.74
N ASP A 178 -18.67 9.62 -2.01
CA ASP A 178 -18.04 8.48 -1.34
C ASP A 178 -17.29 7.57 -2.32
N ASP A 179 -17.93 7.20 -3.43
CA ASP A 179 -17.31 6.39 -4.49
C ASP A 179 -16.13 7.10 -5.17
N LYS A 180 -16.17 8.44 -5.31
CA LYS A 180 -15.04 9.23 -5.83
C LYS A 180 -13.85 9.14 -4.88
N VAL A 181 -14.04 9.41 -3.59
CA VAL A 181 -12.98 9.37 -2.58
C VAL A 181 -12.34 7.99 -2.51
N LYS A 182 -13.15 6.93 -2.46
CA LYS A 182 -12.69 5.54 -2.49
C LYS A 182 -11.90 5.21 -3.76
N SER A 183 -12.34 5.72 -4.91
CA SER A 183 -11.64 5.51 -6.19
C SER A 183 -10.31 6.26 -6.26
N LEU A 184 -10.23 7.46 -5.69
CA LEU A 184 -8.99 8.24 -5.58
C LEU A 184 -7.96 7.50 -4.72
N HIS A 185 -8.36 7.09 -3.51
CA HIS A 185 -7.53 6.32 -2.60
C HIS A 185 -7.00 5.06 -3.29
N LYS A 186 -7.91 4.26 -3.87
CA LYS A 186 -7.54 3.02 -4.55
C LYS A 186 -6.59 3.26 -5.73
N ALA A 187 -6.79 4.30 -6.53
CA ALA A 187 -5.91 4.59 -7.65
C ALA A 187 -4.51 5.01 -7.20
N ILE A 188 -4.39 5.78 -6.12
CA ILE A 188 -3.10 6.16 -5.52
C ILE A 188 -2.37 4.93 -4.98
N ASP A 189 -3.07 4.07 -4.22
CA ASP A 189 -2.51 2.81 -3.72
C ASP A 189 -1.99 1.92 -4.85
N GLN A 190 -2.74 1.80 -5.96
CA GLN A 190 -2.29 1.03 -7.10
C GLN A 190 -1.07 1.64 -7.81
N ILE A 191 -0.92 2.97 -7.79
CA ILE A 191 0.28 3.64 -8.31
C ILE A 191 1.47 3.32 -7.41
N ILE A 192 1.34 3.49 -6.09
CA ILE A 192 2.38 3.12 -5.11
C ILE A 192 2.83 1.67 -5.33
N GLU A 193 1.87 0.74 -5.46
CA GLU A 193 2.12 -0.68 -5.70
C GLU A 193 2.84 -0.98 -7.02
N LEU A 194 2.67 -0.15 -8.06
CA LEU A 194 3.46 -0.28 -9.29
C LEU A 194 4.93 0.01 -9.02
N PHE A 195 5.23 1.11 -8.31
CA PHE A 195 6.58 1.56 -8.01
C PHE A 195 7.32 0.66 -6.99
N HIS A 196 6.65 -0.30 -6.36
CA HIS A 196 7.33 -1.41 -5.66
C HIS A 196 8.06 -2.38 -6.59
N GLY A 197 7.93 -2.25 -7.92
CA GLY A 197 8.70 -3.01 -8.91
C GLY A 197 10.22 -2.78 -8.83
N ASN A 198 10.96 -3.50 -9.66
CA ASN A 198 12.40 -3.27 -9.82
C ASN A 198 12.61 -2.01 -10.68
N LEU A 199 13.36 -1.04 -10.16
CA LEU A 199 13.67 0.24 -10.82
C LEU A 199 15.15 0.34 -11.25
N ASP A 200 15.94 -0.73 -11.14
CA ASP A 200 17.40 -0.72 -11.36
C ASP A 200 17.77 -0.34 -12.80
N ALA A 201 16.86 -0.58 -13.75
CA ALA A 201 17.08 -0.25 -15.16
C ALA A 201 16.81 1.22 -15.52
N VAL A 202 16.13 2.00 -14.68
CA VAL A 202 15.82 3.40 -15.00
C VAL A 202 17.00 4.31 -14.62
N THR A 203 17.19 5.38 -15.40
CA THR A 203 18.19 6.42 -15.12
C THR A 203 17.57 7.62 -14.40
N TRP A 204 16.51 7.38 -13.62
CA TRP A 204 15.78 8.43 -12.91
C TRP A 204 16.58 8.95 -11.71
N ASN A 205 16.38 10.21 -11.36
CA ASN A 205 16.79 10.77 -10.09
C ASN A 205 15.97 10.11 -8.97
N MET A 206 16.62 9.21 -8.24
CA MET A 206 15.98 8.42 -7.19
C MET A 206 15.51 9.26 -5.99
N GLU A 207 16.14 10.39 -5.69
CA GLU A 207 15.65 11.32 -4.65
C GLU A 207 14.27 11.89 -5.03
N LYS A 208 14.06 12.23 -6.31
CA LYS A 208 12.75 12.67 -6.81
C LYS A 208 11.73 11.54 -6.83
N VAL A 209 12.14 10.30 -7.12
CA VAL A 209 11.28 9.12 -7.03
C VAL A 209 10.84 8.88 -5.58
N GLU A 210 11.77 8.98 -4.63
CA GLU A 210 11.48 8.82 -3.22
C GLU A 210 10.51 9.90 -2.73
N HIS A 211 10.79 11.17 -3.05
CA HIS A 211 9.91 12.26 -2.68
C HIS A 211 8.51 12.12 -3.30
N PHE A 212 8.44 11.72 -4.58
CA PHE A 212 7.18 11.44 -5.25
C PHE A 212 6.35 10.39 -4.51
N LEU A 213 6.97 9.28 -4.10
CA LEU A 213 6.30 8.23 -3.34
C LEU A 213 5.89 8.68 -1.95
N THR A 214 6.73 9.44 -1.24
CA THR A 214 6.37 10.04 0.05
C THR A 214 5.10 10.90 -0.06
N LEU A 215 4.99 11.71 -1.11
CA LEU A 215 3.79 12.52 -1.34
C LEU A 215 2.57 11.63 -1.61
N LEU A 216 2.69 10.61 -2.47
CA LEU A 216 1.58 9.68 -2.74
C LEU A 216 1.14 8.92 -1.48
N HIS A 217 2.07 8.45 -0.65
CA HIS A 217 1.78 7.80 0.63
C HIS A 217 1.01 8.74 1.55
N ARG A 218 1.44 10.00 1.64
CA ARG A 218 0.71 11.03 2.39
C ARG A 218 -0.71 11.19 1.85
N GLN A 219 -0.89 11.29 0.53
CA GLN A 219 -2.23 11.42 -0.06
C GLN A 219 -3.11 10.21 0.24
N SER A 220 -2.57 8.99 0.11
CA SER A 220 -3.27 7.75 0.43
C SER A 220 -3.75 7.75 1.89
N ARG A 221 -2.84 8.00 2.84
CA ARG A 221 -3.14 8.02 4.28
C ARG A 221 -4.21 9.04 4.67
N GLU A 222 -4.21 10.22 4.05
CA GLU A 222 -5.24 11.22 4.35
C GLU A 222 -6.61 10.84 3.77
N LEU A 223 -6.67 10.22 2.58
CA LEU A 223 -7.92 9.73 2.01
C LEU A 223 -8.47 8.50 2.72
N GLU A 224 -7.58 7.65 3.23
CA GLU A 224 -7.94 6.43 3.94
C GLU A 224 -8.86 6.72 5.13
N LYS A 225 -8.65 7.84 5.82
CA LYS A 225 -9.50 8.32 6.93
C LYS A 225 -10.97 8.45 6.52
N CYS A 226 -11.27 8.60 5.24
CA CYS A 226 -12.62 8.71 4.70
C CYS A 226 -13.19 7.41 4.12
N VAL A 227 -12.38 6.35 4.04
CA VAL A 227 -12.71 5.14 3.29
C VAL A 227 -12.91 3.98 4.26
N SER A 228 -14.17 3.68 4.57
CA SER A 228 -14.57 2.55 5.44
C SER A 228 -14.88 1.25 4.68
N SER A 229 -14.93 1.30 3.35
CA SER A 229 -15.24 0.14 2.50
C SER A 229 -14.69 0.29 1.08
N ALA A 230 -14.65 -0.84 0.35
CA ALA A 230 -14.19 -0.91 -1.03
C ALA A 230 -14.97 0.01 -1.97
N SER A 231 -14.29 0.56 -2.97
CA SER A 231 -14.95 1.31 -4.05
C SER A 231 -15.76 0.36 -4.95
N LYS A 232 -16.91 0.82 -5.46
CA LYS A 232 -17.62 0.13 -6.56
C LYS A 232 -16.71 -0.13 -7.77
N TYR A 233 -15.70 0.71 -7.97
CA TYR A 233 -14.78 0.68 -9.10
C TYR A 233 -13.49 -0.11 -8.84
N GLU A 234 -13.29 -0.60 -7.62
CA GLU A 234 -12.05 -1.23 -7.16
C GLU A 234 -11.59 -2.36 -8.09
N ARG A 235 -12.47 -3.33 -8.37
CA ARG A 235 -12.12 -4.47 -9.25
C ARG A 235 -11.70 -4.05 -10.66
N ARG A 236 -12.23 -2.93 -11.17
CA ARG A 236 -11.89 -2.40 -12.50
C ARG A 236 -10.53 -1.70 -12.47
N LEU A 237 -10.24 -0.96 -11.40
CA LEU A 237 -8.92 -0.37 -11.15
C LEU A 237 -7.86 -1.47 -10.99
N ASP A 238 -8.08 -2.45 -10.11
CA ASP A 238 -7.16 -3.57 -9.88
C ASP A 238 -6.83 -4.31 -11.17
N ARG A 239 -7.85 -4.63 -11.98
CA ARG A 239 -7.66 -5.32 -13.25
C ARG A 239 -6.81 -4.49 -14.20
N TYR A 240 -7.03 -3.18 -14.24
CA TYR A 240 -6.27 -2.29 -15.12
C TYR A 240 -4.81 -2.18 -14.67
N PHE A 241 -4.55 -1.89 -13.40
CA PHE A 241 -3.20 -1.76 -12.88
C PHE A 241 -2.42 -3.09 -12.91
N ARG A 242 -3.11 -4.22 -12.75
CA ARG A 242 -2.51 -5.55 -12.99
C ARG A 242 -2.02 -5.72 -14.43
N LYS A 243 -2.74 -5.18 -15.43
CA LYS A 243 -2.26 -5.19 -16.82
C LYS A 243 -0.98 -4.36 -16.98
N LEU A 244 -0.90 -3.19 -16.35
CA LEU A 244 0.32 -2.38 -16.33
C LEU A 244 1.49 -3.12 -15.67
N LYS A 245 1.26 -3.75 -14.51
CA LYS A 245 2.26 -4.59 -13.83
C LYS A 245 2.73 -5.76 -14.72
N ASN A 246 1.83 -6.34 -15.52
CA ASN A 246 2.18 -7.39 -16.47
C ASN A 246 3.05 -6.87 -17.62
N VAL A 247 2.85 -5.63 -18.09
CA VAL A 247 3.74 -5.01 -19.10
C VAL A 247 5.17 -4.93 -18.57
N LEU A 248 5.35 -4.45 -17.33
CA LEU A 248 6.66 -4.40 -16.67
C LEU A 248 7.28 -5.80 -16.58
N LYS A 249 6.52 -6.80 -16.10
CA LYS A 249 7.00 -8.18 -15.96
C LYS A 249 7.42 -8.79 -17.29
N GLN A 250 6.61 -8.65 -18.33
CA GLN A 250 6.89 -9.22 -19.66
C GLN A 250 8.13 -8.60 -20.30
N ARG A 251 8.39 -7.32 -20.01
CA ARG A 251 9.57 -6.58 -20.48
C ARG A 251 10.73 -6.61 -19.49
N LYS A 252 10.68 -7.49 -18.49
CA LYS A 252 11.71 -7.67 -17.46
C LYS A 252 12.12 -6.36 -16.78
N TYR A 253 11.17 -5.45 -16.58
CA TYR A 253 11.38 -4.14 -15.95
C TYR A 253 12.44 -3.29 -16.65
N ASP A 254 12.57 -3.40 -17.99
CA ASP A 254 13.48 -2.55 -18.76
C ASP A 254 13.13 -1.05 -18.64
N ALA A 255 14.11 -0.18 -18.91
CA ALA A 255 13.96 1.27 -18.79
C ALA A 255 12.78 1.80 -19.63
N HIS A 256 12.63 1.27 -20.84
CA HIS A 256 11.59 1.70 -21.76
C HIS A 256 10.18 1.37 -21.25
N SER A 257 9.96 0.18 -20.69
CA SER A 257 8.67 -0.19 -20.08
C SER A 257 8.32 0.70 -18.90
N TRP A 258 9.31 1.13 -18.11
CA TRP A 258 9.10 2.09 -17.05
C TRP A 258 8.72 3.48 -17.57
N GLU A 259 9.28 3.95 -18.67
CA GLU A 259 8.85 5.21 -19.30
C GLU A 259 7.40 5.12 -19.81
N LEU A 260 6.99 3.97 -20.36
CA LEU A 260 5.57 3.74 -20.69
C LEU A 260 4.68 3.79 -19.44
N ILE A 261 5.11 3.21 -18.32
CA ILE A 261 4.36 3.26 -17.07
C ILE A 261 4.33 4.68 -16.50
N ARG A 262 5.45 5.41 -16.50
CA ARG A 262 5.55 6.81 -16.06
C ARG A 262 4.57 7.71 -16.81
N LYS A 263 4.47 7.53 -18.14
CA LYS A 263 3.46 8.18 -18.98
C LYS A 263 2.03 7.89 -18.52
N GLU A 264 1.68 6.62 -18.28
CA GLU A 264 0.34 6.29 -17.83
C GLU A 264 0.05 6.81 -16.42
N VAL A 265 1.01 6.70 -15.49
CA VAL A 265 0.88 7.24 -14.12
C VAL A 265 0.61 8.75 -14.17
N LYS A 266 1.30 9.50 -15.03
CA LYS A 266 1.02 10.93 -15.23
C LYS A 266 -0.43 11.18 -15.63
N ARG A 267 -0.95 10.39 -16.57
CA ARG A 267 -2.36 10.48 -17.01
C ARG A 267 -3.34 10.12 -15.90
N HIS A 268 -3.01 9.13 -15.05
CA HIS A 268 -3.82 8.80 -13.88
C HIS A 268 -3.88 9.97 -12.90
N LEU A 269 -2.72 10.52 -12.50
CA LEU A 269 -2.65 11.64 -11.57
C LEU A 269 -3.40 12.88 -12.08
N GLN A 270 -3.28 13.20 -13.38
CA GLN A 270 -4.06 14.27 -14.00
C GLN A 270 -5.57 14.02 -13.91
N ARG A 271 -6.04 12.77 -14.10
CA ARG A 271 -7.47 12.45 -13.93
C ARG A 271 -7.93 12.54 -12.48
N LEU A 272 -7.09 12.13 -11.54
CA LEU A 272 -7.39 12.27 -10.12
C LEU A 272 -7.49 13.74 -9.70
N ASP A 273 -6.60 14.60 -10.20
CA ASP A 273 -6.69 16.05 -9.97
C ASP A 273 -8.01 16.62 -10.50
N LEU A 274 -8.42 16.26 -11.72
CA LEU A 274 -9.70 16.70 -12.29
C LEU A 274 -10.91 16.25 -11.49
N ILE A 275 -10.94 14.99 -11.05
CA ILE A 275 -12.02 14.48 -10.19
C ILE A 275 -12.03 15.25 -8.87
N SER A 276 -10.86 15.49 -8.28
CA SER A 276 -10.74 16.25 -7.03
C SER A 276 -11.17 17.70 -7.15
N ALA A 277 -10.94 18.34 -8.31
CA ALA A 277 -11.42 19.68 -8.57
C ALA A 277 -12.95 19.73 -8.65
N ALA A 278 -13.57 18.74 -9.29
CA ALA A 278 -15.04 18.63 -9.40
C ALA A 278 -15.73 18.31 -8.06
N MET A 279 -14.98 17.84 -7.06
CA MET A 279 -15.49 17.62 -5.70
C MET A 279 -15.59 18.91 -4.87
N LYS A 280 -15.01 20.04 -5.33
CA LYS A 280 -14.98 21.31 -4.59
C LYS A 280 -16.16 22.25 -4.88
N THR A 281 -17.02 21.93 -5.84
CA THR A 281 -18.20 22.77 -6.15
C THR A 281 -19.34 22.48 -5.17
N PRO A 282 -19.85 23.49 -4.44
CA PRO A 282 -21.11 23.36 -3.73
C PRO A 282 -22.22 23.09 -4.77
N ALA A 283 -23.08 22.10 -4.51
CA ALA A 283 -24.39 22.11 -5.11
C ALA A 283 -25.13 23.34 -4.57
N ASN A 284 -25.60 24.21 -5.47
CA ASN A 284 -26.47 25.33 -5.14
C ASN A 284 -27.74 24.88 -4.42
#